data_AF-A0A972C9C2-F1
#
_entry.id   AF-A0A972C9C2-F1
#
_cell.length_a   1.000
_cell.length_b   1.000
_cell.length_c   1.000
_cell.angle_alpha   90.00
_cell.angle_beta   90.00
_cell.angle_gamma   90.00
#
_symmetry.space_group_name_H-M   'P 1'
#
loop_
_entity.id
_entity.type
_entity.pdbx_description
1 polymer ?
#
loop_
_entity_poly.entity_id
_entity_poly.type
_entity_poly.pdbx_seq_one_letter_code
_entity_poly.pdbx_strand_id
1 'polypeptide(L)'
;KEKVKEATLEIKPLRDWYNRMREENIPERQIPFSALSVKLQPKELVALRELGVIYEDTDPSLGDKRLYLPEIYRTGLEFELAGARPKIQALLKKNLGKMPF
;
A
#
# COMPACT_ATOMS: atom_id res chain seq x y z
N LYS A 1 -0.08 6.74 -17.57
CA LYS A 1 -0.31 6.77 -16.10
C LYS A 1 -1.80 6.73 -15.74
N GLU A 2 -2.67 7.38 -16.53
CA GLU A 2 -4.12 7.47 -16.28
C GLU A 2 -4.84 6.11 -16.20
N LYS A 3 -4.63 5.21 -17.16
CA LYS A 3 -5.26 3.87 -17.19
C LYS A 3 -4.99 3.00 -15.95
N VAL A 4 -3.81 3.15 -15.33
CA VAL A 4 -3.44 2.40 -14.11
C VAL A 4 -4.19 2.95 -12.91
N LYS A 5 -4.37 4.28 -12.81
CA LYS A 5 -5.21 4.90 -11.78
C LYS A 5 -6.67 4.46 -11.93
N GLU A 6 -7.19 4.39 -13.15
CA GLU A 6 -8.57 3.96 -13.41
C GLU A 6 -8.83 2.51 -12.97
N ALA A 7 -8.01 1.56 -13.43
CA ALA A 7 -8.15 0.15 -13.05
C ALA A 7 -7.97 -0.09 -11.53
N THR A 8 -7.14 0.72 -10.89
CA THR A 8 -6.90 0.65 -9.44
C THR A 8 -8.14 1.08 -8.64
N LEU A 9 -8.94 2.01 -9.16
CA LEU A 9 -10.13 2.55 -8.48
C LEU A 9 -11.41 1.73 -8.71
N GLU A 10 -11.37 0.68 -9.54
CA GLU A 10 -12.48 -0.27 -9.66
C GLU A 10 -12.60 -1.20 -8.45
N ILE A 11 -11.51 -1.36 -7.68
CA ILE A 11 -11.51 -2.10 -6.42
C ILE A 11 -12.17 -1.22 -5.36
N LYS A 12 -13.44 -1.50 -5.04
CA LYS A 12 -14.22 -0.73 -4.06
C LYS A 12 -13.47 -0.40 -2.75
N PRO A 13 -12.89 -1.36 -2.00
CA PRO A 13 -12.19 -1.04 -0.75
C PRO A 13 -10.97 -0.14 -0.96
N LEU A 14 -10.32 -0.21 -2.12
CA LEU A 14 -9.17 0.63 -2.45
C LEU A 14 -9.59 2.07 -2.75
N ARG A 15 -10.67 2.22 -3.52
CA ARG A 15 -11.26 3.53 -3.83
C ARG A 15 -11.78 4.22 -2.58
N ASP A 16 -12.50 3.50 -1.73
CA ASP A 16 -13.06 4.06 -0.50
C ASP A 16 -11.93 4.53 0.43
N TRP A 17 -10.87 3.74 0.57
CA TRP A 17 -9.68 4.13 1.32
C TRP A 17 -8.95 5.34 0.72
N TYR A 18 -8.78 5.38 -0.61
CA TYR A 18 -8.16 6.51 -1.29
C TYR A 18 -8.94 7.81 -1.12
N ASN A 19 -10.26 7.77 -1.29
CA ASN A 19 -11.14 8.92 -1.10
C ASN A 19 -11.06 9.43 0.34
N ARG A 20 -11.08 8.54 1.32
CA ARG A 20 -10.92 8.89 2.74
C ARG A 20 -9.59 9.61 3.02
N MET A 21 -8.48 9.10 2.48
CA MET A 21 -7.17 9.77 2.63
C MET A 21 -7.15 11.17 2.00
N ARG A 22 -7.93 11.40 0.93
CA ARG A 22 -8.06 12.71 0.28
C ARG A 22 -8.96 13.65 1.08
N GLU A 23 -10.11 13.16 1.54
CA GLU A 23 -11.07 13.93 2.36
C GLU A 23 -10.46 14.40 3.68
N GLU A 24 -9.70 13.53 4.35
CA GLU A 24 -9.00 13.85 5.60
C GLU A 24 -7.64 14.58 5.38
N ASN A 25 -7.30 14.93 4.13
CA ASN A 25 -6.06 15.61 3.75
C ASN A 25 -4.79 14.97 4.33
N ILE A 26 -4.67 13.64 4.28
CA ILE A 26 -3.51 12.93 4.84
C ILE A 26 -2.26 13.24 4.01
N PRO A 27 -1.28 13.97 4.57
CA PRO A 27 -0.15 14.48 3.80
C PRO A 27 1.02 13.49 3.72
N GLU A 28 1.14 12.58 4.68
CA GLU A 28 2.27 11.65 4.78
C GLU A 28 1.86 10.25 4.32
N ARG A 29 2.12 9.96 3.04
CA ARG A 29 1.88 8.64 2.44
C ARG A 29 3.22 7.98 2.15
N GLN A 30 3.90 7.50 3.18
CA GLN A 30 5.20 6.85 3.03
C GLN A 30 5.11 5.34 3.23
N ILE A 31 5.95 4.59 2.52
CA ILE A 31 6.14 3.16 2.73
C ILE A 31 7.47 2.93 3.47
N PRO A 32 7.49 2.12 4.56
CA PRO A 32 6.35 1.45 5.17
C PRO A 32 5.47 2.39 5.99
N PHE A 33 4.18 2.06 6.07
CA PHE A 33 3.18 2.78 6.88
C PHE A 33 2.54 1.86 7.93
N SER A 34 1.80 2.47 8.85
CA SER A 34 0.84 1.77 9.71
C SER A 34 -0.58 2.02 9.21
N ALA A 35 -1.51 1.09 9.47
CA ALA A 35 -2.91 1.28 9.06
C ALA A 35 -3.49 2.59 9.62
N LEU A 36 -3.13 2.94 10.85
CA LEU A 36 -3.55 4.15 11.54
C LEU A 36 -3.04 5.42 10.85
N SER A 37 -1.79 5.46 10.38
CA SER A 37 -1.21 6.69 9.80
C SER A 37 -1.87 7.12 8.50
N VAL A 38 -2.61 6.21 7.86
CA VAL A 38 -3.29 6.43 6.57
C VAL A 38 -4.79 6.10 6.62
N LYS A 39 -5.36 6.03 7.83
CA LYS A 39 -6.80 5.78 8.08
C LYS A 39 -7.35 4.54 7.37
N LEU A 40 -6.51 3.52 7.21
CA LEU A 40 -6.93 2.25 6.64
C LEU A 40 -7.75 1.49 7.67
N GLN A 41 -9.01 1.22 7.35
CA GLN A 41 -9.90 0.51 8.27
C GLN A 41 -9.56 -0.99 8.34
N PRO A 42 -9.85 -1.68 9.46
CA PRO A 42 -9.57 -3.10 9.59
C PRO A 42 -10.18 -3.97 8.48
N LYS A 43 -11.42 -3.67 8.05
CA LYS A 43 -12.09 -4.39 6.95
C LYS A 43 -11.40 -4.16 5.60
N GLU A 44 -10.93 -2.92 5.35
CA GLU A 44 -10.17 -2.58 4.14
C GLU A 44 -8.81 -3.26 4.17
N LEU A 45 -8.10 -3.26 5.30
CA LEU A 45 -6.81 -3.93 5.46
C LEU A 45 -6.91 -5.42 5.12
N VAL A 46 -7.92 -6.13 5.64
CA VAL A 46 -8.14 -7.55 5.33
C VAL A 46 -8.36 -7.73 3.83
N ALA A 47 -9.34 -7.02 3.25
CA ALA A 47 -9.67 -7.16 1.84
C ALA A 47 -8.51 -6.81 0.90
N LEU A 48 -7.78 -5.73 1.18
CA LEU A 48 -6.66 -5.29 0.36
C LEU A 48 -5.43 -6.20 0.48
N ARG A 49 -5.28 -6.92 1.59
CA ARG A 49 -4.27 -7.99 1.71
C ARG A 49 -4.64 -9.23 0.91
N GLU A 50 -5.89 -9.66 0.98
CA GLU A 50 -6.41 -10.78 0.19
C GLU A 50 -6.26 -10.54 -1.32
N LEU A 51 -6.47 -9.28 -1.75
CA LEU A 51 -6.29 -8.86 -3.14
C LEU A 51 -4.83 -8.61 -3.55
N GLY A 52 -3.86 -8.76 -2.63
CA GLY A 52 -2.45 -8.49 -2.92
C GLY A 52 -2.11 -7.02 -3.15
N VAL A 53 -2.99 -6.10 -2.74
CA VAL A 53 -2.75 -4.65 -2.79
C VAL A 53 -1.84 -4.22 -1.65
N ILE A 54 -2.01 -4.80 -0.45
CA ILE A 54 -1.20 -4.50 0.74
C ILE A 54 -0.46 -5.75 1.19
N TYR A 55 0.80 -5.58 1.56
CA TYR A 55 1.62 -6.61 2.20
C TYR A 55 2.02 -6.16 3.59
N GLU A 56 2.04 -7.09 4.54
CA GLU A 56 2.56 -6.87 5.89
C GLU A 56 3.87 -7.65 6.04
N ASP A 57 4.92 -6.99 6.52
CA ASP A 57 6.14 -7.66 6.94
C ASP A 57 5.95 -8.19 8.37
N THR A 58 6.18 -9.49 8.56
CA THR A 58 5.96 -10.18 9.84
C THR A 58 7.14 -10.02 10.81
N ASP A 59 8.20 -9.29 10.44
CA ASP A 59 9.32 -8.98 11.34
C ASP A 59 8.83 -8.10 12.51
N PRO A 60 8.79 -8.63 13.75
CA PRO A 60 8.25 -7.91 14.89
C PRO A 60 9.07 -6.67 15.26
N SER A 61 10.33 -6.58 14.80
CA SER A 61 11.19 -5.41 15.05
C SER A 61 10.75 -4.15 14.29
N LEU A 62 9.86 -4.29 13.30
CA LEU A 62 9.35 -3.17 12.50
C LEU A 62 8.22 -2.38 13.18
N GLY A 63 7.67 -2.90 14.28
CA GLY A 63 6.56 -2.28 14.98
C GLY A 63 5.33 -2.11 14.07
N ASP A 64 4.62 -1.00 14.19
CA ASP A 64 3.38 -0.78 13.43
C ASP A 64 3.60 -0.30 11.99
N LYS A 65 4.80 0.22 11.68
CA LYS A 65 5.18 0.63 10.31
C LYS A 65 5.73 -0.55 9.53
N ARG A 66 4.84 -1.49 9.19
CA ARG A 66 5.18 -2.75 8.52
C ARG A 66 4.30 -3.05 7.30
N LEU A 67 3.46 -2.10 6.87
CA LEU A 67 2.63 -2.24 5.68
C LEU A 67 3.30 -1.65 4.44
N TYR A 68 3.16 -2.36 3.31
CA TYR A 68 3.78 -2.07 2.04
C TYR A 68 2.76 -2.13 0.89
N LEU A 69 3.01 -1.37 -0.17
CA LEU A 69 2.27 -1.42 -1.43
C LEU A 69 3.21 -1.85 -2.58
N PRO A 70 2.74 -2.69 -3.52
CA PRO A 70 3.35 -2.83 -4.84
C PRO A 70 3.48 -1.51 -5.58
N GLU A 71 4.41 -1.44 -6.53
CA GLU A 71 4.72 -0.21 -7.27
C GLU A 71 3.51 0.37 -8.02
N ILE A 72 2.68 -0.49 -8.61
CA ILE A 72 1.47 -0.08 -9.36
C ILE A 72 0.50 0.71 -8.47
N TYR A 73 0.29 0.23 -7.23
CA TYR A 73 -0.60 0.85 -6.26
C TYR A 73 0.06 2.02 -5.56
N ARG A 74 1.35 1.92 -5.25
CA ARG A 74 2.14 3.01 -4.67
C ARG A 74 2.03 4.28 -5.53
N THR A 75 2.27 4.15 -6.82
CA THR A 75 2.19 5.27 -7.76
C THR A 75 0.76 5.77 -7.93
N GLY A 76 -0.23 4.88 -7.95
CA GLY A 76 -1.64 5.25 -8.07
C GLY A 76 -2.20 5.99 -6.86
N LEU A 77 -1.79 5.62 -5.65
CA LEU A 77 -2.23 6.18 -4.38
C LEU A 77 -1.36 7.32 -3.86
N GLU A 78 -0.33 7.70 -4.62
CA GLU A 78 0.59 8.81 -4.30
C GLU A 78 1.40 8.53 -3.03
N PHE A 79 1.85 7.27 -2.87
CA PHE A 79 2.77 6.86 -1.81
C PHE A 79 4.22 7.00 -2.25
N GLU A 80 5.07 7.49 -1.36
CA GLU A 80 6.51 7.58 -1.56
C GLU A 80 7.25 6.50 -0.78
N LEU A 81 8.42 6.12 -1.27
CA LEU A 81 9.31 5.24 -0.52
C LEU A 81 10.05 6.07 0.53
N ALA A 82 9.89 5.74 1.82
CA ALA A 82 10.84 6.19 2.81
C ALA A 82 12.20 5.56 2.44
N GLY A 83 13.27 6.36 2.46
CA GLY A 83 14.58 6.07 1.84
C GLY A 83 15.12 4.63 1.97
N ALA A 84 16.00 4.27 1.04
CA ALA A 84 16.47 2.92 0.73
C ALA A 84 16.86 2.04 1.93
N ARG A 85 15.89 1.34 2.52
CA ARG A 85 16.17 0.17 3.36
C ARG A 85 16.32 -1.05 2.44
N PRO A 86 17.49 -1.74 2.41
CA PRO A 86 17.72 -2.91 1.55
C PRO A 86 16.66 -4.01 1.69
N LYS A 87 16.10 -4.18 2.90
CA LYS A 87 14.99 -5.11 3.17
C LYS A 87 13.71 -4.80 2.38
N ILE A 88 13.37 -3.50 2.22
CA ILE A 88 12.17 -3.07 1.47
C ILE A 88 12.31 -3.47 0.00
N GLN A 89 13.48 -3.25 -0.59
CA GLN A 89 13.74 -3.64 -1.97
C GLN A 89 13.68 -5.16 -2.17
N ALA A 90 14.19 -5.94 -1.20
CA ALA A 90 14.12 -7.40 -1.26
C ALA A 90 12.68 -7.92 -1.17
N LEU A 91 11.85 -7.34 -0.29
CA LEU A 91 10.45 -7.70 -0.15
C LEU A 91 9.63 -7.37 -1.40
N LEU A 92 9.84 -6.17 -1.97
CA LEU A 92 9.22 -5.77 -3.23
C LEU A 92 9.63 -6.70 -4.38
N LYS A 93 10.94 -6.99 -4.54
CA LYS A 93 11.45 -7.89 -5.58
C LYS A 93 10.93 -9.32 -5.46
N LYS A 94 10.83 -9.87 -4.24
CA LYS A 94 10.33 -11.24 -4.01
C LYS A 94 8.85 -11.40 -4.39
N ASN A 95 8.04 -10.37 -4.18
CA ASN A 95 6.61 -10.40 -4.51
C ASN A 95 6.35 -10.05 -5.99
N LEU A 96 7.16 -9.20 -6.62
CA LEU A 96 7.11 -8.93 -8.06
C LEU A 96 7.33 -10.19 -8.92
N GLY A 97 8.15 -11.14 -8.44
CA GLY A 97 8.35 -12.42 -9.14
C GLY A 97 7.17 -13.42 -9.09
N LYS A 98 6.06 -13.07 -8.41
CA LYS A 98 4.86 -13.94 -8.26
C LYS A 98 3.58 -13.35 -8.85
N MET A 99 3.60 -12.17 -9.45
CA MET A 99 2.43 -11.64 -10.15
C MET A 99 2.34 -12.29 -11.54
N PRO A 100 1.19 -12.89 -11.94
CA PRO A 100 0.98 -13.28 -13.32
C PRO A 100 0.90 -11.99 -14.16
N PHE A 101 1.68 -11.95 -15.24
CA PHE A 101 1.59 -10.89 -16.25
C PHE A 101 0.30 -11.04 -17.07
#